data_AF-A0A6J8AU02-F1
#
_entry.id   AF-A0A6J8AU02-F1
#
_cell.length_a   1.000
_cell.length_b   1.000
_cell.length_c   1.000
_cell.angle_alpha   90.00
_cell.angle_beta   90.00
_cell.angle_gamma   90.00
#
_symmetry.space_group_name_H-M   'P 1'
#
loop_
_entity.id
_entity.type
_entity.pdbx_description
1 polymer ?
#
loop_
_entity_poly.entity_id
_entity_poly.type
_entity_poly.pdbx_seq_one_letter_code
_entity_poly.pdbx_strand_id
1 'polypeptide(L)'
;MKELYDQTKERLKTIEDYLKPNVKIHTIWECEFDQQKYPEVDPHLKPIDKRDAFYGGRTETIQLYNNLSDLKGRYVDFCSLYPSVNKYCKYPIGHPITYTEISVDDYIKNNYFGIMKCKILPPKGLYHPVLPYKQLTSDNTHKLLFGLCRTCMNKISFKCKHIDDPTLNKHDKIHEIKRCKECKNIKNEKCIHSNEERVIVGTWSTIEIDKAIEKGYKLQKIYELEHFEKTSTDIFKLYVDTFMKYKQEASGCKCDPKYCKNDCKNDKECKTKYNTL
;
A
#
# COMPACT_ATOMS: atom_id res chain seq x y z
N MET A 1 10.32 -45.96 -11.51
CA MET A 1 9.67 -45.12 -12.55
C MET A 1 8.20 -45.49 -12.77
N LYS A 2 7.83 -46.77 -12.94
CA LYS A 2 6.43 -47.21 -13.13
C LYS A 2 5.51 -46.82 -11.97
N GLU A 3 6.00 -47.01 -10.74
CA GLU A 3 5.29 -46.66 -9.51
C GLU A 3 4.92 -45.16 -9.40
N LEU A 4 5.81 -44.26 -9.81
CA LEU A 4 5.55 -42.81 -9.80
C LEU A 4 4.49 -42.42 -10.85
N TYR A 5 4.53 -43.07 -12.02
CA TYR A 5 3.54 -42.87 -13.08
C TYR A 5 2.16 -43.34 -12.63
N ASP A 6 2.08 -44.53 -12.02
CA ASP A 6 0.84 -45.11 -11.52
C ASP A 6 0.23 -44.25 -10.40
N GLN A 7 1.05 -43.78 -9.45
CA GLN A 7 0.63 -42.83 -8.41
C GLN A 7 0.12 -41.50 -8.98
N THR A 8 0.76 -41.00 -10.05
CA THR A 8 0.34 -39.75 -10.71
C THR A 8 -0.99 -39.93 -11.43
N LYS A 9 -1.20 -41.08 -12.09
CA LYS A 9 -2.47 -41.45 -12.72
C LYS A 9 -3.61 -41.59 -11.71
N GLU A 10 -3.34 -42.18 -10.55
CA GLU A 10 -4.33 -42.33 -9.48
C GLU A 10 -4.73 -40.97 -8.88
N ARG A 11 -3.76 -40.07 -8.67
CA ARG A 11 -4.03 -38.67 -8.26
C ARG A 11 -4.88 -37.93 -9.29
N LEU A 12 -4.55 -38.03 -10.58
CA LEU A 12 -5.33 -37.41 -11.66
C LEU A 12 -6.77 -37.91 -11.66
N LYS A 13 -6.97 -39.22 -11.51
CA LYS A 13 -8.32 -39.81 -11.43
C LYS A 13 -9.11 -39.26 -10.26
N THR A 14 -8.49 -39.17 -9.07
CA THR A 14 -9.12 -38.59 -7.87
C THR A 14 -9.54 -37.14 -8.09
N ILE A 15 -8.68 -36.33 -8.71
CA ILE A 15 -8.95 -34.91 -9.01
C ILE A 15 -10.09 -34.78 -10.03
N GLU A 16 -10.07 -35.59 -11.08
CA GLU A 16 -11.13 -35.61 -12.09
C GLU A 16 -12.47 -36.02 -11.49
N ASP A 17 -12.51 -37.07 -10.67
CA ASP A 17 -13.75 -37.56 -10.05
C ASP A 17 -14.36 -36.51 -9.11
N TYR A 18 -13.52 -35.72 -8.43
CA TYR A 18 -13.97 -34.66 -7.51
C TYR A 18 -14.42 -33.38 -8.23
N LEU A 19 -13.75 -32.99 -9.32
CA LEU A 19 -13.92 -31.67 -9.96
C LEU A 19 -14.69 -31.68 -11.29
N LYS A 20 -14.79 -32.82 -12.00
CA LYS A 20 -15.50 -32.92 -13.29
C LYS A 20 -16.92 -32.36 -13.32
N PRO A 21 -17.74 -32.45 -12.25
CA PRO A 21 -19.10 -31.92 -12.30
C PRO A 21 -19.15 -30.40 -12.56
N ASN A 22 -18.09 -29.67 -12.21
CA ASN A 22 -18.10 -28.21 -12.15
C ASN A 22 -16.98 -27.53 -12.94
N VAL A 23 -15.95 -28.26 -13.36
CA VAL A 23 -14.76 -27.67 -13.99
C VAL A 23 -14.25 -28.55 -15.14
N LYS A 24 -13.89 -27.92 -16.25
CA LYS A 24 -13.19 -28.57 -17.36
C LYS A 24 -11.71 -28.69 -17.02
N ILE A 25 -11.24 -29.92 -16.76
CA ILE A 25 -9.82 -30.18 -16.46
C ILE A 25 -9.06 -30.47 -17.76
N HIS A 26 -7.92 -29.80 -17.94
CA HIS A 26 -6.95 -30.08 -19.00
C HIS A 26 -5.64 -30.54 -18.35
N THR A 27 -5.23 -31.78 -18.67
CA THR A 27 -4.01 -32.40 -18.13
C THR A 27 -2.94 -32.46 -19.20
N ILE A 28 -1.71 -32.08 -18.84
CA ILE A 28 -0.53 -32.19 -19.69
C ILE A 28 0.65 -32.72 -18.86
N TRP A 29 1.45 -33.63 -19.41
CA TRP A 29 2.68 -34.07 -18.73
C TRP A 29 3.77 -33.01 -18.85
N GLU A 30 4.66 -32.92 -17.85
CA GLU A 30 5.78 -31.96 -17.86
C GLU A 30 6.62 -32.06 -19.14
N CYS A 31 6.96 -33.27 -19.57
CA CYS A 31 7.72 -33.49 -20.80
C CYS A 31 6.98 -33.06 -22.08
N GLU A 32 5.64 -33.07 -22.08
CA GLU A 32 4.81 -32.55 -23.18
C GLU A 32 4.67 -31.03 -23.10
N PHE A 33 4.61 -30.48 -21.88
CA PHE A 33 4.58 -29.04 -21.61
C PHE A 33 5.88 -28.37 -22.06
N ASP A 34 7.03 -28.96 -21.73
CA ASP A 34 8.36 -28.45 -22.10
C ASP A 34 8.60 -28.45 -23.62
N GLN A 35 7.92 -29.35 -24.35
CA GLN A 35 8.00 -29.42 -25.82
C GLN A 35 7.11 -28.37 -26.50
N GLN A 36 6.11 -27.82 -25.79
CA GLN A 36 5.24 -26.80 -26.35
C GLN A 36 5.88 -25.42 -26.22
N LYS A 37 6.01 -24.73 -27.36
CA LYS A 37 6.33 -23.29 -27.38
C LYS A 37 5.10 -22.51 -26.97
N TYR A 38 4.91 -22.36 -25.66
CA TYR A 38 3.91 -21.42 -25.15
C TYR A 38 4.36 -19.98 -25.41
N PRO A 39 3.42 -19.06 -25.71
CA PRO A 39 3.71 -17.65 -25.60
C PRO A 39 4.18 -17.35 -24.18
N GLU A 40 5.13 -16.42 -24.06
CA GLU A 40 5.65 -15.99 -22.76
C GLU A 40 4.47 -15.55 -21.87
N VAL A 41 4.22 -16.31 -20.79
CA VAL A 41 3.10 -16.04 -19.90
C VAL A 41 3.41 -14.76 -19.13
N ASP A 42 2.51 -13.78 -19.19
CA ASP A 42 2.64 -12.55 -18.42
C ASP A 42 2.84 -12.91 -16.93
N PRO A 43 4.02 -12.61 -16.34
CA PRO A 43 4.37 -13.07 -14.99
C PRO A 43 3.46 -12.50 -13.90
N HIS A 44 2.65 -11.50 -14.25
CA HIS A 44 1.66 -10.88 -13.38
C HIS A 44 0.32 -11.63 -13.35
N LEU A 45 0.07 -12.63 -14.19
CA LEU A 45 -1.13 -13.49 -14.20
C LEU A 45 -1.21 -14.49 -13.03
N LYS A 46 -0.54 -14.17 -11.91
CA LYS A 46 -0.67 -14.93 -10.65
C LYS A 46 -1.85 -14.40 -9.84
N PRO A 47 -2.55 -15.26 -9.09
CA PRO A 47 -3.59 -14.85 -8.15
C PRO A 47 -3.14 -13.73 -7.21
N ILE A 48 -4.08 -12.95 -6.67
CA ILE A 48 -3.76 -11.88 -5.71
C ILE A 48 -3.17 -12.48 -4.43
N ASP A 49 -1.97 -12.04 -4.08
CA ASP A 49 -1.52 -12.07 -2.68
C ASP A 49 -2.05 -10.82 -1.98
N LYS A 50 -3.00 -11.00 -1.06
CA LYS A 50 -3.61 -9.90 -0.29
C LYS A 50 -2.57 -9.10 0.51
N ARG A 51 -1.44 -9.72 0.89
CA ARG A 51 -0.35 -9.03 1.61
C ARG A 51 0.36 -8.01 0.73
N ASP A 52 0.29 -8.15 -0.59
CA ASP A 52 0.86 -7.16 -1.50
C ASP A 52 0.12 -5.82 -1.41
N ALA A 53 -1.19 -5.84 -1.15
CA ALA A 53 -1.99 -4.63 -0.90
C ALA A 53 -1.80 -4.03 0.50
N PHE A 54 -1.06 -4.70 1.39
CA PHE A 54 -0.82 -4.18 2.75
C PHE A 54 0.41 -3.28 2.76
N TYR A 55 0.20 -2.02 3.15
CA TYR A 55 1.21 -0.98 3.23
C TYR A 55 1.18 -0.32 4.63
N GLY A 56 2.32 0.18 5.07
CA GLY A 56 2.42 0.97 6.30
C GLY A 56 1.96 2.42 6.09
N GLY A 57 2.21 3.27 7.09
CA GLY A 57 1.99 4.71 6.97
C GLY A 57 2.86 5.34 5.87
N ARG A 58 2.36 6.42 5.26
CA ARG A 58 3.13 7.24 4.32
C ARG A 58 4.11 8.12 5.10
N THR A 59 5.40 7.83 4.95
CA THR A 59 6.48 8.70 5.43
C THR A 59 7.25 9.20 4.22
N GLU A 60 7.07 10.46 3.87
CA GLU A 60 7.68 11.06 2.68
C GLU A 60 8.27 12.42 3.03
N THR A 61 9.53 12.64 2.64
CA THR A 61 10.22 13.92 2.80
C THR A 61 10.29 14.60 1.44
N ILE A 62 9.54 15.69 1.28
CA ILE A 62 9.53 16.47 0.02
C ILE A 62 10.80 17.32 -0.09
N GLN A 63 11.21 17.93 1.02
CA GLN A 63 12.35 18.83 1.09
C GLN A 63 13.12 18.59 2.38
N LEU A 64 14.43 18.35 2.26
CA LEU A 64 15.32 18.06 3.41
C LEU A 64 15.69 19.32 4.20
N TYR A 65 15.80 20.46 3.53
CA TYR A 65 16.14 21.75 4.14
C TYR A 65 15.40 22.87 3.44
N ASN A 66 14.75 23.72 4.23
CA ASN A 66 14.16 24.97 3.78
C ASN A 66 14.55 26.07 4.77
N ASN A 67 15.05 27.21 4.27
CA ASN A 67 15.36 28.35 5.13
C ASN A 67 14.05 29.10 5.42
N LEU A 68 13.61 29.04 6.67
CA LEU A 68 12.37 29.67 7.13
C LEU A 68 12.63 31.01 7.82
N SER A 69 13.77 31.67 7.61
CA SER A 69 14.15 32.94 8.27
C SER A 69 13.01 33.97 8.28
N ASP A 70 12.27 34.07 7.17
CA ASP A 70 11.18 35.02 6.98
C ASP A 70 9.79 34.35 6.91
N LEU A 71 9.71 33.04 7.20
CA LEU A 71 8.50 32.24 7.07
C LEU A 71 8.12 31.54 8.37
N LYS A 72 6.81 31.41 8.64
CA LYS A 72 6.30 30.60 9.76
C LYS A 72 5.88 29.23 9.26
N GLY A 73 6.51 28.18 9.77
CA GLY A 73 6.08 26.80 9.55
C GLY A 73 4.79 26.48 10.31
N ARG A 74 3.93 25.65 9.73
CA ARG A 74 2.75 25.07 10.41
C ARG A 74 2.89 23.55 10.41
N TYR A 75 2.56 22.94 11.54
CA TYR A 75 2.46 21.51 11.69
C TYR A 75 0.99 21.13 11.89
N VAL A 76 0.50 20.23 11.07
CA VAL A 76 -0.87 19.71 11.15
C VAL A 76 -0.76 18.21 11.41
N ASP A 77 -1.50 17.76 12.42
CA ASP A 77 -1.55 16.34 12.79
C ASP A 77 -2.99 15.89 12.95
N PHE A 78 -3.23 14.62 12.63
CA PHE A 78 -4.53 13.99 12.80
C PHE A 78 -4.58 13.31 14.17
N CYS A 79 -5.39 13.86 15.08
CA CYS A 79 -5.63 13.22 16.37
C CYS A 79 -6.33 11.87 16.17
N SER A 80 -5.63 10.77 16.48
CA SER A 80 -6.15 9.41 16.34
C SER A 80 -6.58 9.06 14.90
N LEU A 81 -5.68 9.18 13.92
CA LEU A 81 -5.96 8.87 12.51
C LEU A 81 -6.60 7.49 12.30
N TYR A 82 -5.93 6.39 12.68
CA TYR A 82 -6.47 5.04 12.47
C TYR A 82 -7.78 4.76 13.23
N PRO A 83 -7.95 5.13 14.51
CA PRO A 83 -9.25 5.02 15.17
C PRO A 83 -10.36 5.78 14.46
N SER A 84 -10.06 6.96 13.90
CA SER A 84 -11.05 7.74 13.13
C SER A 84 -11.48 7.00 11.87
N VAL A 85 -10.52 6.40 11.14
CA VAL A 85 -10.82 5.53 9.98
C VAL A 85 -11.65 4.32 10.42
N ASN A 86 -11.25 3.62 11.48
CA ASN A 86 -11.98 2.46 12.03
C ASN A 86 -13.43 2.80 12.41
N LYS A 87 -13.70 4.02 12.88
CA LYS A 87 -15.04 4.45 13.30
C LYS A 87 -15.94 4.87 12.14
N TYR A 88 -15.39 5.55 11.13
CA TYR A 88 -16.20 6.24 10.13
C TYR A 88 -16.13 5.63 8.73
N CYS A 89 -15.11 4.82 8.42
CA CYS A 89 -14.92 4.25 7.10
C CYS A 89 -15.59 2.88 6.94
N LYS A 90 -15.86 2.50 5.69
CA LYS A 90 -16.44 1.21 5.32
C LYS A 90 -15.37 0.11 5.41
N TYR A 91 -15.75 -1.03 5.96
CA TYR A 91 -14.98 -2.27 5.99
C TYR A 91 -15.70 -3.37 5.20
N PRO A 92 -14.96 -4.25 4.51
CA PRO A 92 -15.56 -5.40 3.83
C PRO A 92 -16.14 -6.41 4.82
N ILE A 93 -17.26 -7.03 4.49
CA ILE A 93 -17.86 -8.15 5.25
C ILE A 93 -18.10 -9.34 4.33
N GLY A 94 -17.84 -10.54 4.85
CA GLY A 94 -18.09 -11.80 4.16
C GLY A 94 -16.92 -12.19 3.26
N HIS A 95 -17.22 -13.04 2.28
CA HIS A 95 -16.23 -13.51 1.31
C HIS A 95 -16.28 -12.65 0.05
N PRO A 96 -15.13 -12.35 -0.56
CA PRO A 96 -15.11 -11.62 -1.82
C PRO A 96 -15.53 -12.51 -2.99
N ILE A 97 -16.06 -11.87 -4.03
CA ILE A 97 -16.24 -12.44 -5.37
C ILE A 97 -15.01 -12.05 -6.20
N THR A 98 -14.38 -13.04 -6.85
CA THR A 98 -13.19 -12.83 -7.67
C THR A 98 -13.56 -12.69 -9.14
N TYR A 99 -13.07 -11.63 -9.77
CA TYR A 99 -13.18 -11.37 -11.21
C TYR A 99 -11.80 -11.42 -11.86
N THR A 100 -11.60 -12.32 -12.81
CA THR A 100 -10.35 -12.45 -13.59
C THR A 100 -10.47 -11.87 -15.00
N GLU A 101 -11.70 -11.65 -15.48
CA GLU A 101 -11.99 -11.12 -16.81
C GLU A 101 -12.83 -9.84 -16.71
N ILE A 102 -12.27 -8.80 -16.09
CA ILE A 102 -12.93 -7.50 -15.93
C ILE A 102 -12.27 -6.43 -16.80
N SER A 103 -13.09 -5.67 -17.52
CA SER A 103 -12.62 -4.55 -18.33
C SER A 103 -12.45 -3.28 -17.49
N VAL A 104 -11.56 -2.38 -17.92
CA VAL A 104 -11.40 -1.08 -17.26
C VAL A 104 -12.71 -0.29 -17.25
N ASP A 105 -13.45 -0.30 -18.37
CA ASP A 105 -14.72 0.43 -18.47
C ASP A 105 -15.78 -0.12 -17.49
N ASP A 106 -15.82 -1.44 -17.32
CA ASP A 106 -16.71 -2.09 -16.35
C ASP A 106 -16.33 -1.69 -14.91
N TYR A 107 -15.04 -1.69 -14.57
CA TYR A 107 -14.59 -1.20 -13.27
C TYR A 107 -14.99 0.27 -13.02
N ILE A 108 -14.84 1.14 -14.02
CA ILE A 108 -15.14 2.58 -13.88
C ILE A 108 -16.65 2.86 -13.76
N LYS A 109 -17.48 2.06 -14.44
CA LYS A 109 -18.94 2.24 -14.44
C LYS A 109 -19.61 1.68 -13.19
N ASN A 110 -18.98 0.71 -12.53
CA ASN A 110 -19.52 0.04 -11.36
C ASN A 110 -18.81 0.47 -10.08
N ASN A 111 -19.47 0.29 -8.94
CA ASN A 111 -18.94 0.70 -7.65
C ASN A 111 -18.27 -0.48 -6.93
N TYR A 112 -17.11 -0.90 -7.43
CA TYR A 112 -16.36 -1.99 -6.84
C TYR A 112 -15.67 -1.59 -5.53
N PHE A 113 -15.82 -2.44 -4.53
CA PHE A 113 -15.19 -2.28 -3.22
C PHE A 113 -14.35 -3.51 -2.88
N GLY A 114 -13.04 -3.37 -2.75
CA GLY A 114 -12.16 -4.46 -2.34
C GLY A 114 -10.69 -4.27 -2.72
N ILE A 115 -10.06 -5.31 -3.28
CA ILE A 115 -8.63 -5.36 -3.60
C ILE A 115 -8.46 -5.67 -5.10
N MET A 116 -7.56 -4.96 -5.76
CA MET A 116 -7.30 -5.12 -7.18
C MET A 116 -5.82 -5.23 -7.47
N LYS A 117 -5.46 -6.17 -8.35
CA LYS A 117 -4.16 -6.22 -9.00
C LYS A 117 -4.28 -5.69 -10.41
N CYS A 118 -3.51 -4.66 -10.74
CA CYS A 118 -3.65 -3.98 -12.02
C CYS A 118 -2.33 -3.41 -12.53
N LYS A 119 -2.31 -3.16 -13.84
CA LYS A 119 -1.34 -2.32 -14.53
C LYS A 119 -1.91 -0.92 -14.66
N ILE A 120 -1.22 0.08 -14.12
CA ILE A 120 -1.70 1.46 -14.07
C ILE A 120 -0.56 2.43 -14.42
N LEU A 121 -0.86 3.41 -15.26
CA LEU A 121 0.07 4.44 -15.70
C LEU A 121 -0.08 5.70 -14.84
N PRO A 122 0.95 6.10 -14.08
CA PRO A 122 0.91 7.37 -13.36
C PRO A 122 0.89 8.59 -14.29
N PRO A 123 0.29 9.73 -13.89
CA PRO A 123 0.42 11.00 -14.60
C PRO A 123 1.86 11.53 -14.49
N LYS A 124 2.21 12.52 -15.31
CA LYS A 124 3.48 13.25 -15.18
C LYS A 124 3.28 14.46 -14.25
N GLY A 125 4.29 14.80 -13.45
CA GLY A 125 4.31 16.04 -12.66
C GLY A 125 3.32 16.12 -11.49
N LEU A 126 2.78 14.99 -11.02
CA LEU A 126 1.93 14.97 -9.83
C LEU A 126 2.76 15.18 -8.58
N TYR A 127 2.47 16.26 -7.85
CA TYR A 127 3.27 16.68 -6.68
C TYR A 127 3.26 15.64 -5.55
N HIS A 128 2.11 15.00 -5.29
CA HIS A 128 1.98 13.88 -4.36
C HIS A 128 1.55 12.62 -5.08
N PRO A 129 2.50 11.72 -5.45
CA PRO A 129 2.16 10.42 -6.00
C PRO A 129 1.21 9.68 -5.04
N VAL A 130 0.19 9.04 -5.58
CA VAL A 130 -0.87 8.40 -4.77
C VAL A 130 -0.47 6.98 -4.40
N LEU A 131 -0.14 6.18 -5.40
CA LEU A 131 0.05 4.75 -5.22
C LEU A 131 1.44 4.41 -4.65
N PRO A 132 1.50 3.56 -3.60
CA PRO A 132 2.75 3.00 -3.12
C PRO A 132 3.35 2.01 -4.12
N TYR A 133 4.67 1.95 -4.16
CA TYR A 133 5.46 0.99 -4.94
C TYR A 133 6.46 0.27 -4.04
N LYS A 134 6.36 -1.06 -3.97
CA LYS A 134 7.33 -1.92 -3.27
C LYS A 134 8.49 -2.22 -4.21
N GLN A 135 9.58 -1.47 -4.09
CA GLN A 135 10.82 -1.75 -4.81
C GLN A 135 11.55 -2.91 -4.13
N LEU A 136 11.90 -3.95 -4.88
CA LEU A 136 12.78 -5.02 -4.40
C LEU A 136 14.22 -4.50 -4.31
N THR A 137 14.85 -4.68 -3.15
CA THR A 137 16.24 -4.29 -2.92
C THR A 137 17.20 -5.47 -3.02
N SER A 138 18.49 -5.18 -3.10
CA SER A 138 19.55 -6.20 -3.29
C SER A 138 19.65 -7.24 -2.17
N ASP A 139 19.05 -6.98 -1.01
CA ASP A 139 18.97 -7.90 0.14
C ASP A 139 17.64 -8.68 0.18
N ASN A 140 16.92 -8.75 -0.95
CA ASN A 140 15.64 -9.44 -1.08
C ASN A 140 14.56 -8.92 -0.11
N THR A 141 14.67 -7.65 0.29
CA THR A 141 13.65 -6.93 1.06
C THR A 141 12.93 -5.91 0.18
N HIS A 142 11.87 -5.30 0.68
CA HIS A 142 11.15 -4.26 -0.04
C HIS A 142 11.34 -2.90 0.61
N LYS A 143 11.49 -1.87 -0.22
CA LYS A 143 11.39 -0.46 0.19
C LYS A 143 10.15 0.15 -0.43
N LEU A 144 9.41 0.88 0.41
CA LEU A 144 8.21 1.57 -0.01
C LEU A 144 8.58 2.93 -0.61
N LEU A 145 8.19 3.14 -1.85
CA LEU A 145 8.39 4.39 -2.59
C LEU A 145 7.05 4.94 -3.08
N PHE A 146 7.00 6.26 -3.24
CA PHE A 146 5.89 6.96 -3.87
C PHE A 146 6.46 7.74 -5.05
N GLY A 147 6.21 7.25 -6.27
CA GLY A 147 6.80 7.82 -7.48
C GLY A 147 5.93 7.60 -8.71
N LEU A 148 6.25 8.31 -9.79
CA LEU A 148 5.44 8.34 -11.02
C LEU A 148 6.08 7.57 -12.19
N CYS A 149 7.18 6.87 -11.93
CA CYS A 149 7.91 6.09 -12.92
C CYS A 149 8.52 4.85 -12.24
N ARG A 150 8.06 3.66 -12.64
CA ARG A 150 8.63 2.38 -12.22
C ARG A 150 10.15 2.34 -12.41
N THR A 151 10.64 2.70 -13.60
CA THR A 151 12.08 2.67 -13.89
C THR A 151 12.88 3.62 -13.00
N CYS A 152 12.41 4.84 -12.77
CA CYS A 152 13.08 5.77 -11.83
C CYS A 152 13.11 5.20 -10.41
N MET A 153 11.98 4.68 -9.92
CA MET A 153 11.91 4.08 -8.59
C MET A 153 12.89 2.91 -8.46
N ASN A 154 12.96 2.03 -9.46
CA ASN A 154 13.88 0.90 -9.48
C ASN A 154 15.37 1.28 -9.57
N LYS A 155 15.69 2.45 -10.13
CA LYS A 155 17.06 2.98 -10.17
C LYS A 155 17.56 3.50 -8.82
N ILE A 156 16.67 3.79 -7.87
CA ILE A 156 17.06 4.33 -6.57
C ILE A 156 17.75 3.24 -5.75
N SER A 157 19.01 3.47 -5.37
CA SER A 157 19.71 2.66 -4.37
C SER A 157 19.62 3.33 -3.00
N PHE A 158 19.32 2.53 -1.96
CA PHE A 158 19.32 2.97 -0.57
C PHE A 158 20.67 2.76 0.13
N LYS A 159 21.60 2.06 -0.51
CA LYS A 159 22.98 1.87 -0.04
C LYS A 159 23.88 2.62 -1.04
N CYS A 160 24.41 3.77 -0.62
CA CYS A 160 25.37 4.51 -1.43
C CYS A 160 26.65 3.69 -1.57
N LYS A 161 27.15 3.55 -2.80
CA LYS A 161 28.43 2.92 -3.11
C LYS A 161 29.47 3.90 -3.65
N HIS A 162 29.12 5.18 -3.79
CA HIS A 162 29.98 6.21 -4.38
C HIS A 162 30.94 6.84 -3.37
N ILE A 163 30.76 6.59 -2.07
CA ILE A 163 31.65 7.05 -1.01
C ILE A 163 32.38 5.84 -0.45
N ASP A 164 33.65 5.70 -0.82
CA ASP A 164 34.55 4.71 -0.24
C ASP A 164 35.91 5.31 0.10
N ASP A 165 35.88 6.28 1.02
CA ASP A 165 37.09 6.85 1.59
C ASP A 165 37.49 6.05 2.84
N PRO A 166 38.67 5.40 2.85
CA PRO A 166 39.17 4.65 4.00
C PRO A 166 39.69 5.55 5.13
N THR A 167 39.87 6.85 4.89
CA THR A 167 40.36 7.82 5.89
C THR A 167 39.23 8.36 6.78
N LEU A 168 37.98 8.27 6.34
CA LEU A 168 36.82 8.71 7.12
C LEU A 168 36.51 7.72 8.25
N ASN A 169 36.30 8.23 9.46
CA ASN A 169 35.72 7.43 10.52
C ASN A 169 34.27 7.05 10.18
N LYS A 170 33.73 6.08 10.93
CA LYS A 170 32.38 5.53 10.69
C LYS A 170 31.28 6.60 10.71
N HIS A 171 31.37 7.58 11.59
CA HIS A 171 30.35 8.62 11.73
C HIS A 171 30.37 9.58 10.53
N ASP A 172 31.55 10.04 10.13
CA ASP A 172 31.71 10.99 9.03
C ASP A 172 31.39 10.33 7.68
N LYS A 173 31.76 9.06 7.51
CA LYS A 173 31.36 8.26 6.34
C LYS A 173 29.83 8.19 6.19
N ILE A 174 29.07 8.09 7.28
CA ILE A 174 27.60 8.11 7.24
C ILE A 174 27.07 9.47 6.76
N HIS A 175 27.65 10.59 7.21
CA HIS A 175 27.24 11.93 6.79
C HIS A 175 27.57 12.19 5.32
N GLU A 176 28.75 11.80 4.86
CA GLU A 176 29.16 11.91 3.45
C GLU A 176 28.27 11.04 2.54
N ILE A 177 27.96 9.81 2.94
CA ILE A 177 27.00 8.96 2.22
C ILE A 177 25.64 9.64 2.08
N LYS A 178 25.14 10.29 3.14
CA LYS A 178 23.86 11.02 3.12
C LYS A 178 23.91 12.25 2.21
N ARG A 179 25.09 12.85 2.01
CA ARG A 179 25.32 14.05 1.17
C ARG A 179 25.85 13.73 -0.22
N CYS A 180 25.96 12.45 -0.58
CA CYS A 180 26.48 12.01 -1.87
C CYS A 180 25.77 12.71 -3.04
N LYS A 181 26.54 13.47 -3.82
CA LYS A 181 26.05 14.26 -4.96
C LYS A 181 25.46 13.38 -6.06
N GLU A 182 26.08 12.25 -6.36
CA GLU A 182 25.59 11.30 -7.37
C GLU A 182 24.23 10.70 -6.99
N CYS A 183 24.09 10.21 -5.75
CA CYS A 183 22.80 9.73 -5.25
C CYS A 183 21.73 10.84 -5.27
N LYS A 184 22.11 12.08 -4.96
CA LYS A 184 21.20 13.24 -5.06
C LYS A 184 20.77 13.47 -6.50
N ASN A 185 21.69 13.44 -7.47
CA ASN A 185 21.38 13.66 -8.88
C ASN A 185 20.47 12.56 -9.41
N ILE A 186 20.76 11.27 -9.14
CA ILE A 186 19.91 10.14 -9.54
C ILE A 186 18.46 10.30 -9.05
N LYS A 187 18.28 10.78 -7.81
CA LYS A 187 16.94 10.98 -7.22
C LYS A 187 16.18 12.18 -7.78
N ASN A 188 16.89 13.20 -8.26
CA ASN A 188 16.30 14.46 -8.73
C ASN A 188 16.37 14.64 -10.25
N GLU A 189 16.91 13.65 -10.98
CA GLU A 189 17.02 13.69 -12.42
C GLU A 189 15.63 13.75 -13.06
N LYS A 190 15.49 14.59 -14.09
CA LYS A 190 14.25 14.69 -14.84
C LYS A 190 13.97 13.36 -15.55
N CYS A 191 12.83 12.75 -15.25
CA CYS A 191 12.40 11.53 -15.91
C CYS A 191 12.13 11.77 -17.41
N ILE A 192 12.81 11.00 -18.27
CA ILE A 192 12.63 10.99 -19.73
C ILE A 192 12.00 9.68 -20.25
N HIS A 193 11.63 8.78 -19.35
CA HIS A 193 11.11 7.45 -19.68
C HIS A 193 9.77 7.49 -20.40
N SER A 194 9.55 6.49 -21.26
CA SER A 194 8.29 6.27 -21.99
C SER A 194 7.16 5.86 -21.04
N ASN A 195 5.92 5.79 -21.54
CA ASN A 195 4.80 5.35 -20.71
C ASN A 195 4.93 3.88 -20.31
N GLU A 196 5.46 3.04 -21.18
CA GLU A 196 5.69 1.60 -20.99
C GLU A 196 6.76 1.34 -19.92
N GLU A 197 7.74 2.23 -19.83
CA GLU A 197 8.77 2.20 -18.78
C GLU A 197 8.24 2.71 -17.43
N ARG A 198 7.33 3.69 -17.46
CA ARG A 198 6.78 4.34 -16.27
C ARG A 198 5.70 3.53 -15.58
N VAL A 199 4.94 2.73 -16.34
CA VAL A 199 3.79 1.97 -15.84
C VAL A 199 4.18 1.10 -14.65
N ILE A 200 3.31 1.06 -13.65
CA ILE A 200 3.46 0.21 -12.48
C ILE A 200 2.45 -0.91 -12.51
N VAL A 201 2.86 -2.08 -12.04
CA VAL A 201 1.98 -3.21 -11.76
C VAL A 201 2.07 -3.47 -10.27
N GLY A 202 0.92 -3.67 -9.63
CA GLY A 202 0.85 -3.90 -8.20
C GLY A 202 -0.57 -4.24 -7.77
N THR A 203 -0.71 -4.42 -6.47
CA THR A 203 -1.97 -4.76 -5.81
C THR A 203 -2.30 -3.65 -4.82
N TRP A 204 -3.51 -3.11 -4.88
CA TRP A 204 -3.96 -1.99 -4.05
C TRP A 204 -5.43 -2.16 -3.67
N SER A 205 -5.88 -1.43 -2.66
CA SER A 205 -7.32 -1.32 -2.39
C SER A 205 -8.01 -0.51 -3.49
N THR A 206 -9.28 -0.80 -3.79
CA THR A 206 -10.04 -0.03 -4.80
C THR A 206 -10.11 1.45 -4.41
N ILE A 207 -10.18 1.78 -3.12
CA ILE A 207 -10.16 3.16 -2.61
C ILE A 207 -8.90 3.92 -3.05
N GLU A 208 -7.72 3.28 -2.98
CA GLU A 208 -6.47 3.89 -3.43
C GLU A 208 -6.44 4.05 -4.96
N ILE A 209 -7.00 3.09 -5.68
CA ILE A 209 -7.09 3.14 -7.14
C ILE A 209 -8.04 4.23 -7.61
N ASP A 210 -9.20 4.35 -6.99
CA ASP A 210 -10.18 5.41 -7.29
C ASP A 210 -9.56 6.78 -7.04
N LYS A 211 -8.82 6.92 -5.93
CA LYS A 211 -8.07 8.15 -5.66
C LYS A 211 -6.96 8.40 -6.68
N ALA A 212 -6.27 7.36 -7.14
CA ALA A 212 -5.26 7.49 -8.18
C ALA A 212 -5.87 7.94 -9.51
N ILE A 213 -6.99 7.35 -9.92
CA ILE A 213 -7.74 7.73 -11.13
C ILE A 213 -8.19 9.19 -11.03
N GLU A 214 -8.73 9.62 -9.88
CA GLU A 214 -9.08 11.03 -9.61
C GLU A 214 -7.87 11.96 -9.79
N LYS A 215 -6.66 11.50 -9.42
CA LYS A 215 -5.41 12.26 -9.60
C LYS A 215 -4.77 12.09 -10.99
N GLY A 216 -5.47 11.48 -11.94
CA GLY A 216 -5.05 11.39 -13.34
C GLY A 216 -4.23 10.15 -13.70
N TYR A 217 -4.21 9.13 -12.84
CA TYR A 217 -3.67 7.82 -13.21
C TYR A 217 -4.58 7.15 -14.24
N LYS A 218 -4.00 6.41 -15.18
CA LYS A 218 -4.74 5.69 -16.23
C LYS A 218 -4.63 4.19 -16.00
N LEU A 219 -5.72 3.56 -15.61
CA LEU A 219 -5.82 2.11 -15.49
C LEU A 219 -5.70 1.48 -16.89
N GLN A 220 -4.77 0.54 -17.08
CA GLN A 220 -4.49 -0.07 -18.39
C GLN A 220 -4.99 -1.51 -18.48
N LYS A 221 -4.81 -2.30 -17.43
CA LYS A 221 -5.22 -3.71 -17.37
C LYS A 221 -5.53 -4.08 -15.93
N ILE A 222 -6.63 -4.80 -15.74
CA ILE A 222 -6.96 -5.44 -14.46
C ILE A 222 -6.58 -6.91 -14.60
N TYR A 223 -5.78 -7.41 -13.69
CA TYR A 223 -5.37 -8.82 -13.67
C TYR A 223 -6.36 -9.65 -12.87
N GLU A 224 -6.79 -9.12 -11.74
CA GLU A 224 -7.74 -9.76 -10.84
C GLU A 224 -8.34 -8.67 -9.94
N LEU A 225 -9.62 -8.82 -9.60
CA LEU A 225 -10.35 -7.97 -8.67
C LEU A 225 -11.10 -8.85 -7.68
N GLU A 226 -10.85 -8.65 -6.39
CA GLU A 226 -11.65 -9.23 -5.30
C GLU A 226 -12.63 -8.18 -4.78
N HIS A 227 -13.92 -8.37 -5.03
CA HIS A 227 -14.98 -7.46 -4.63
C HIS A 227 -15.79 -8.01 -3.45
N PHE A 228 -16.04 -7.18 -2.44
CA PHE A 228 -16.98 -7.47 -1.36
C PHE A 228 -18.31 -6.77 -1.62
N GLU A 229 -19.37 -7.56 -1.83
CA GLU A 229 -20.74 -7.04 -2.05
C GLU A 229 -21.27 -6.27 -0.84
N LYS A 230 -20.87 -6.68 0.37
CA LYS A 230 -21.32 -6.11 1.63
C LYS A 230 -20.21 -5.37 2.33
N THR A 231 -20.56 -4.21 2.89
CA THR A 231 -19.67 -3.40 3.72
C THR A 231 -20.39 -2.93 4.98
N SER A 232 -19.63 -2.55 6.01
CA SER A 232 -20.17 -1.92 7.21
C SER A 232 -19.22 -0.87 7.76
N THR A 233 -19.80 0.15 8.40
CA THR A 233 -19.09 1.17 9.18
C THR A 233 -19.11 0.88 10.68
N ASP A 234 -19.78 -0.19 11.12
CA ASP A 234 -20.12 -0.39 12.52
C ASP A 234 -19.18 -1.36 13.25
N ILE A 235 -18.39 -2.15 12.51
CA ILE A 235 -17.56 -3.25 13.03
C ILE A 235 -16.65 -2.79 14.20
N PHE A 236 -16.08 -1.59 14.10
CA PHE A 236 -15.21 -1.04 15.14
C PHE A 236 -15.80 0.16 15.87
N LYS A 237 -17.01 0.61 15.50
CA LYS A 237 -17.58 1.88 15.96
C LYS A 237 -17.74 1.91 17.48
N LEU A 238 -18.40 0.91 18.05
CA LEU A 238 -18.61 0.81 19.50
C LEU A 238 -17.29 0.67 20.28
N TYR A 239 -16.36 -0.12 19.74
CA TYR A 239 -15.01 -0.27 20.32
C TYR A 239 -14.30 1.09 20.36
N VAL A 240 -14.22 1.79 19.22
CA VAL A 240 -13.57 3.09 19.15
C VAL A 240 -14.26 4.11 20.06
N ASP A 241 -15.59 4.15 20.09
CA ASP A 241 -16.35 5.06 20.97
C ASP A 241 -15.99 4.84 22.44
N THR A 242 -15.96 3.58 22.88
CA THR A 242 -15.64 3.22 24.26
C THR A 242 -14.24 3.68 24.65
N PHE A 243 -13.24 3.35 23.83
CA PHE A 243 -11.85 3.68 24.16
C PHE A 243 -11.50 5.17 23.92
N MET A 244 -12.17 5.84 22.99
CA MET A 244 -12.02 7.29 22.81
C MET A 244 -12.63 8.05 23.97
N LYS A 245 -13.76 7.59 24.52
CA LYS A 245 -14.32 8.14 25.77
C LYS A 245 -13.32 8.03 26.91
N TYR A 246 -12.76 6.84 27.17
CA TYR A 246 -11.74 6.67 28.20
C TYR A 246 -10.49 7.52 27.96
N LYS A 247 -10.03 7.61 26.72
CA LYS A 247 -8.89 8.47 26.36
C LYS A 247 -9.17 9.94 26.71
N GLN A 248 -10.37 10.43 26.42
CA GLN A 248 -10.78 11.81 26.73
C GLN A 248 -10.90 12.03 28.24
N GLU A 249 -11.56 11.11 28.96
CA GLU A 249 -11.71 11.17 30.42
C GLU A 249 -10.37 11.12 31.16
N ALA A 250 -9.39 10.36 30.64
CA ALA A 250 -8.03 10.28 31.20
C ALA A 250 -7.14 11.47 30.83
N SER A 251 -7.46 12.22 29.77
CA SER A 251 -6.65 13.37 29.31
C SER A 251 -6.77 14.60 30.22
N GLY A 252 -7.73 14.60 31.14
CA GLY A 252 -8.04 15.72 32.04
C GLY A 252 -8.93 16.79 31.38
N CYS A 253 -9.60 17.60 32.19
CA CYS A 253 -10.42 18.71 31.71
C CYS A 253 -9.56 19.94 31.35
N LYS A 254 -9.98 20.72 30.35
CA LYS A 254 -9.48 22.09 30.19
C LYS A 254 -10.02 22.90 31.36
N CYS A 255 -9.13 23.43 32.20
CA CYS A 255 -9.58 24.31 33.28
C CYS A 255 -10.29 25.53 32.72
N ASP A 256 -11.53 25.73 33.13
CA ASP A 256 -12.16 27.04 33.00
C ASP A 256 -11.62 27.91 34.14
N PRO A 257 -10.88 28.99 33.85
CA PRO A 257 -10.31 29.87 34.87
C PRO A 257 -11.38 30.51 35.78
N LYS A 258 -12.66 30.55 35.36
CA LYS A 258 -13.76 31.00 36.22
C LYS A 258 -14.09 30.02 37.36
N TYR A 259 -13.83 28.73 37.17
CA TYR A 259 -14.32 27.68 38.09
C TYR A 259 -13.21 26.84 38.71
N CYS A 260 -11.98 26.88 38.20
CA CYS A 260 -10.84 26.14 38.76
C CYS A 260 -9.67 27.10 38.98
N LYS A 261 -9.18 27.18 40.23
CA LYS A 261 -8.13 28.13 40.65
C LYS A 261 -6.72 27.66 40.28
N ASN A 262 -6.51 26.36 40.08
CA ASN A 262 -5.23 25.70 39.79
C ASN A 262 -5.38 24.59 38.72
N ASP A 263 -4.29 23.89 38.41
CA ASP A 263 -4.27 22.73 37.49
C ASP A 263 -5.30 21.66 37.91
N CYS A 264 -6.25 21.38 37.00
CA CYS A 264 -7.46 20.59 37.27
C CYS A 264 -7.17 19.14 37.63
N LYS A 265 -5.98 18.63 37.30
CA LYS A 265 -5.55 17.29 37.71
C LYS A 265 -5.37 17.14 39.22
N ASN A 266 -5.08 18.24 39.94
CA ASN A 266 -4.75 18.21 41.37
C ASN A 266 -5.78 18.93 42.26
N ASP A 267 -6.76 19.61 41.67
CA ASP A 267 -7.78 20.35 42.42
C ASP A 267 -9.00 19.46 42.76
N LYS A 268 -9.18 19.18 44.05
CA LYS A 268 -10.30 18.36 44.54
C LYS A 268 -11.66 19.08 44.41
N GLU A 269 -11.67 20.41 44.38
CA GLU A 269 -12.86 21.26 44.37
C GLU A 269 -13.32 21.70 42.96
N CYS A 270 -12.53 21.41 41.92
CA CYS A 270 -12.86 21.78 40.53
C CYS A 270 -14.17 21.10 40.08
N LYS A 271 -15.20 21.93 39.82
CA LYS A 271 -16.58 21.51 39.50
C LYS A 271 -16.78 21.05 38.06
N THR A 272 -15.84 21.34 37.15
CA THR A 272 -15.86 20.94 35.73
C THR A 272 -15.29 19.53 35.50
N LYS A 273 -15.38 18.64 36.50
CA LYS A 273 -14.70 17.34 36.45
C LYS A 273 -15.09 16.50 35.25
N TYR A 274 -16.33 16.59 34.77
CA TYR A 274 -16.74 15.96 33.52
C TYR A 274 -17.87 16.78 32.91
N ASN A 275 -17.64 17.38 31.73
CA ASN A 275 -18.78 17.67 30.86
C ASN A 275 -19.27 16.31 30.38
N THR A 276 -20.38 15.86 30.95
CA THR A 276 -21.29 14.95 30.26
C THR A 276 -21.61 15.56 28.90
N LEU A 277 -21.30 14.83 27.83
CA LEU A 277 -22.00 14.98 26.55
C LEU A 277 -23.40 14.39 26.69
#